data_AF-A0A1Q5UC64-F1
#
_entry.id   AF-A0A1Q5UC64-F1
#
_cell.length_a   1.000
_cell.length_b   1.000
_cell.length_c   1.000
_cell.angle_alpha   90.00
_cell.angle_beta   90.00
_cell.angle_gamma   90.00
#
_symmetry.space_group_name_H-M   'P 1'
#
loop_
_entity.id
_entity.type
_entity.pdbx_description
1 polymer ?
#
loop_
_entity_poly.entity_id
_entity_poly.type
_entity_poly.pdbx_seq_one_letter_code
_entity_poly.pdbx_strand_id
1 'polypeptide(L)'
;MTTLEMLPARTLAEVNELEKFLKENTSLQDIVNYTLSHRARLVRPIVSYDASALALSFIPAVEDRDREVDGKSNKSYSYQYLRSDLYDIVTEAGCQLEARYTVPSAHVTIARFVRPVGWSERESGGSDLFHKRAQELVATIEDINQELRSDHWKRFGDPSRGEWVVGQEKGLELMKGRSWYGKGESIIIGKGFQ
;
A
#
# COMPACT_ATOMS: atom_id res chain seq x y z
N MET A 1 2.39 0.41 2.83
CA MET A 1 1.82 0.13 1.50
C MET A 1 2.97 -0.13 0.55
N THR A 2 2.89 -1.13 -0.31
CA THR A 2 3.97 -1.47 -1.25
C THR A 2 3.80 -0.73 -2.57
N THR A 3 4.72 0.18 -2.89
CA THR A 3 4.68 0.93 -4.16
C THR A 3 5.28 0.13 -5.33
N LEU A 4 6.32 -0.66 -5.10
CA LEU A 4 6.89 -1.55 -6.10
C LEU A 4 7.35 -2.84 -5.43
N GLU A 5 6.92 -3.99 -5.95
CA GLU A 5 7.46 -5.30 -5.56
C GLU A 5 8.43 -5.74 -6.65
N MET A 6 9.69 -6.01 -6.30
CA MET A 6 10.74 -6.27 -7.28
C MET A 6 11.00 -7.75 -7.50
N LEU A 7 11.23 -8.49 -6.41
CA LEU A 7 11.68 -9.88 -6.47
C LEU A 7 11.01 -10.75 -5.38
N PRO A 8 9.76 -11.17 -5.60
CA PRO A 8 9.02 -11.98 -4.65
C PRO A 8 9.42 -13.46 -4.71
N ALA A 9 9.30 -14.16 -3.57
CA ALA A 9 9.48 -15.61 -3.45
C ALA A 9 10.85 -16.16 -3.94
N ARG A 10 11.91 -15.35 -3.82
CA ARG A 10 13.29 -15.74 -4.10
C ARG A 10 14.09 -16.01 -2.83
N THR A 11 15.25 -16.63 -3.00
CA THR A 11 16.22 -16.87 -1.93
C THR A 11 16.88 -15.58 -1.47
N LEU A 12 17.43 -15.58 -0.25
CA LEU A 12 18.15 -14.42 0.28
C LEU A 12 19.38 -14.07 -0.56
N ALA A 13 20.04 -15.06 -1.16
CA ALA A 13 21.19 -14.84 -2.04
C ALA A 13 20.79 -14.04 -3.29
N GLU A 14 19.73 -14.46 -3.98
CA GLU A 14 19.21 -13.75 -5.16
C GLU A 14 18.75 -12.32 -4.81
N VAL A 15 18.10 -12.14 -3.67
CA VAL A 15 17.68 -10.82 -3.18
C VAL A 15 18.88 -9.92 -2.88
N ASN A 16 19.94 -10.45 -2.29
CA ASN A 16 21.16 -9.69 -2.01
C ASN A 16 21.91 -9.30 -3.29
N GLU A 17 21.95 -10.19 -4.29
CA GLU A 17 22.53 -9.84 -5.59
C GLU A 17 21.73 -8.73 -6.29
N LEU A 18 20.40 -8.77 -6.21
CA LEU A 18 19.56 -7.68 -6.72
C LEU A 18 19.82 -6.36 -5.99
N GLU A 19 19.92 -6.39 -4.65
CA GLU A 19 20.25 -5.20 -3.87
C GLU A 19 21.60 -4.60 -4.30
N LYS A 20 22.63 -5.46 -4.47
CA LYS A 20 23.95 -5.03 -4.94
C LYS A 20 23.86 -4.41 -6.33
N PHE A 21 23.16 -5.07 -7.26
CA PHE A 21 22.93 -4.56 -8.60
C PHE A 21 22.27 -3.18 -8.60
N LEU A 22 21.22 -2.99 -7.79
CA LEU A 22 20.52 -1.70 -7.68
C LEU A 22 21.43 -0.60 -7.12
N LYS A 23 22.29 -0.92 -6.15
CA LYS A 23 23.27 0.03 -5.60
C LYS A 23 24.32 0.46 -6.63
N GLU A 24 24.67 -0.42 -7.56
CA GLU A 24 25.70 -0.17 -8.58
C GLU A 24 25.15 0.53 -9.82
N ASN A 25 23.89 0.29 -10.17
CA ASN A 25 23.31 0.72 -11.45
C ASN A 25 22.22 1.79 -11.31
N THR A 26 21.80 2.15 -10.10
CA THR A 26 20.75 3.16 -9.89
C THR A 26 21.04 4.06 -8.70
N SER A 27 20.60 5.32 -8.79
CA SER A 27 20.62 6.24 -7.65
C SER A 27 19.48 5.88 -6.69
N LEU A 28 19.79 5.08 -5.67
CA LEU A 28 18.81 4.73 -4.64
C LEU A 28 18.23 5.96 -3.93
N GLN A 29 19.03 7.03 -3.79
CA GLN A 29 18.58 8.29 -3.21
C GLN A 29 17.49 8.96 -4.06
N ASP A 30 17.63 8.93 -5.39
CA ASP A 30 16.62 9.54 -6.27
C ASP A 30 15.33 8.73 -6.26
N ILE A 31 15.42 7.39 -6.17
CA ILE A 31 14.26 6.51 -6.00
C ILE A 31 13.57 6.80 -4.67
N VAL A 32 14.28 6.74 -3.53
CA VAL A 32 13.62 6.85 -2.23
C VAL A 32 13.05 8.25 -1.97
N ASN A 33 13.67 9.28 -2.56
CA ASN A 33 13.23 10.67 -2.47
C ASN A 33 12.32 11.10 -3.63
N TYR A 34 11.89 10.19 -4.51
CA TYR A 34 11.09 10.53 -5.70
C TYR A 34 9.81 11.32 -5.36
N THR A 35 9.24 11.04 -4.18
CA THR A 35 8.05 11.71 -3.64
C THR A 35 8.26 13.18 -3.27
N LEU A 36 9.50 13.69 -3.22
CA LEU A 36 9.76 15.11 -2.97
C LEU A 36 9.22 15.99 -4.10
N SER A 37 9.36 15.55 -5.35
CA SER A 37 8.88 16.23 -6.56
C SER A 37 7.58 15.63 -7.12
N HIS A 38 7.29 14.36 -6.82
CA HIS A 38 6.17 13.62 -7.39
C HIS A 38 5.19 13.12 -6.31
N ARG A 39 4.25 13.99 -5.93
CA ARG A 39 3.38 13.79 -4.77
C ARG A 39 2.04 13.17 -5.18
N ALA A 40 1.93 11.86 -5.04
CA ALA A 40 0.68 11.15 -5.24
C ALA A 40 -0.23 11.24 -4.02
N ARG A 41 -1.54 11.41 -4.26
CA ARG A 41 -2.57 11.46 -3.21
C ARG A 41 -3.48 10.24 -3.29
N LEU A 42 -3.85 9.74 -2.12
CA LEU A 42 -4.76 8.63 -1.91
C LEU A 42 -5.93 9.12 -1.05
N VAL A 43 -7.15 8.83 -1.47
CA VAL A 43 -8.37 9.33 -0.83
C VAL A 43 -9.39 8.20 -0.68
N ARG A 44 -10.48 8.49 0.04
CA ARG A 44 -11.65 7.61 0.18
C ARG A 44 -11.24 6.21 0.65
N PRO A 45 -10.66 6.09 1.85
CA PRO A 45 -10.24 4.81 2.37
C PRO A 45 -11.45 3.89 2.59
N ILE A 46 -11.24 2.59 2.41
CA ILE A 46 -12.23 1.55 2.71
C ILE A 46 -11.56 0.30 3.25
N VAL A 47 -12.20 -0.37 4.20
CA VAL A 47 -11.78 -1.69 4.67
C VAL A 47 -12.28 -2.75 3.67
N SER A 48 -11.34 -3.34 2.95
CA SER A 48 -11.56 -4.46 2.04
C SER A 48 -11.07 -5.77 2.66
N TYR A 49 -11.65 -6.89 2.24
CA TYR A 49 -11.22 -8.21 2.70
C TYR A 49 -11.40 -9.28 1.63
N ASP A 50 -10.62 -10.34 1.76
CA ASP A 50 -10.78 -11.58 1.01
C ASP A 50 -10.58 -12.79 1.94
N ALA A 51 -10.44 -13.99 1.38
CA ALA A 51 -10.20 -15.21 2.17
C ALA A 51 -8.86 -15.22 2.93
N SER A 52 -7.93 -14.32 2.60
CA SER A 52 -6.55 -14.30 3.09
C SER A 52 -6.26 -13.14 4.06
N ALA A 53 -6.93 -11.99 3.90
CA ALA A 53 -6.55 -10.77 4.61
C ALA A 53 -7.66 -9.72 4.72
N LEU A 54 -7.40 -8.76 5.62
CA LEU A 54 -8.06 -7.47 5.74
C LEU A 54 -7.08 -6.38 5.31
N ALA A 55 -7.54 -5.42 4.52
CA ALA A 55 -6.73 -4.32 4.03
C ALA A 55 -7.51 -3.00 4.02
N LEU A 56 -6.82 -1.91 4.34
CA LEU A 56 -7.29 -0.54 4.09
C LEU A 56 -6.91 -0.17 2.67
N SER A 57 -7.88 -0.06 1.78
CA SER A 57 -7.71 0.28 0.37
C SER A 57 -8.07 1.75 0.12
N PHE A 58 -7.40 2.38 -0.84
CA PHE A 58 -7.58 3.78 -1.19
C PHE A 58 -7.78 3.94 -2.69
N ILE A 59 -8.40 5.06 -3.07
CA ILE A 59 -8.54 5.48 -4.47
C ILE A 59 -7.46 6.53 -4.78
N PRO A 60 -6.66 6.35 -5.84
CA PRO A 60 -5.75 7.39 -6.30
C PRO A 60 -6.50 8.64 -6.74
N ALA A 61 -6.13 9.78 -6.18
CA ALA A 61 -6.65 11.05 -6.66
C ALA A 61 -5.87 11.47 -7.91
N VAL A 62 -6.60 11.89 -8.95
CA VAL A 62 -6.08 12.37 -10.24
C VAL A 62 -6.51 13.84 -10.44
N GLU A 63 -6.82 14.55 -9.36
CA GLU A 63 -7.44 15.89 -9.36
C GLU A 63 -8.84 15.99 -9.97
N ASP A 64 -9.77 16.45 -9.15
CA ASP A 64 -10.74 17.49 -9.49
C ASP A 64 -10.78 18.36 -8.23
N ARG A 65 -9.89 19.36 -8.07
CA ARG A 65 -10.05 20.63 -7.30
C ARG A 65 -8.75 21.46 -7.40
N ASP A 66 -8.82 22.56 -8.14
CA ASP A 66 -8.38 23.91 -7.77
C ASP A 66 -7.23 24.03 -6.76
N ARG A 67 -5.98 23.85 -7.24
CA ARG A 67 -4.86 24.68 -6.79
C ARG A 67 -4.05 25.06 -8.02
N GLU A 68 -4.45 26.17 -8.65
CA GLU A 68 -3.53 26.97 -9.45
C GLU A 68 -2.36 27.37 -8.56
N VAL A 69 -1.30 26.57 -8.60
CA VAL A 69 0.04 27.03 -8.25
C VAL A 69 0.74 27.21 -9.58
N ASP A 70 0.95 28.46 -9.95
CA ASP A 70 1.85 28.91 -11.03
C ASP A 70 1.44 28.65 -12.49
N GLY A 71 0.16 28.69 -12.85
CA GLY A 71 -0.28 28.89 -14.25
C GLY A 71 0.23 27.87 -15.27
N LYS A 72 0.76 26.73 -14.80
CA LYS A 72 1.15 25.58 -15.61
C LYS A 72 0.17 24.48 -15.29
N SER A 73 -0.49 23.94 -16.32
CA SER A 73 -1.27 22.72 -16.22
C SER A 73 -0.32 21.58 -15.80
N ASN A 74 -0.13 21.41 -14.50
CA ASN A 74 0.61 20.27 -14.01
C ASN A 74 -0.30 19.07 -14.29
N LYS A 75 0.13 18.16 -15.18
CA LYS A 75 -0.63 16.94 -15.44
C LYS A 75 -0.90 16.28 -14.08
N SER A 76 -2.16 15.99 -13.80
CA SER A 76 -2.60 15.37 -12.56
C SER A 76 -1.77 14.14 -12.23
N TYR A 77 -0.91 14.25 -11.22
CA TYR A 77 0.01 13.18 -10.84
C TYR A 77 -0.65 12.25 -9.82
N SER A 78 -1.01 11.06 -10.27
CA SER A 78 -1.67 10.04 -9.47
C SER A 78 -0.71 8.99 -8.91
N TYR A 79 -1.21 8.17 -7.98
CA TYR A 79 -0.44 7.03 -7.45
C TYR A 79 -0.07 6.01 -8.53
N GLN A 80 -0.84 5.87 -9.61
CA GLN A 80 -0.47 5.00 -10.73
C GLN A 80 0.76 5.50 -11.48
N TYR A 81 0.88 6.83 -11.70
CA TYR A 81 2.08 7.41 -12.30
C TYR A 81 3.30 7.13 -11.42
N LEU A 82 3.20 7.34 -10.11
CA LEU A 82 4.28 6.99 -9.18
C LEU A 82 4.75 5.55 -9.31
N ARG A 83 3.83 4.61 -9.47
CA ARG A 83 4.20 3.21 -9.64
C ARG A 83 4.86 2.94 -10.99
N SER A 84 4.35 3.56 -12.06
CA SER A 84 4.91 3.46 -13.40
C SER A 84 6.32 4.02 -13.44
N ASP A 85 6.51 5.24 -12.95
CA ASP A 85 7.81 5.92 -12.98
C ASP A 85 8.86 5.12 -12.20
N LEU A 86 8.50 4.59 -11.02
CA LEU A 86 9.43 3.74 -10.26
C LEU A 86 9.72 2.41 -10.95
N TYR A 87 8.76 1.84 -11.68
CA TYR A 87 8.99 0.66 -12.49
C TYR A 87 9.96 0.97 -13.64
N ASP A 88 9.75 2.08 -14.34
CA ASP A 88 10.57 2.53 -15.46
C ASP A 88 11.99 2.84 -15.00
N ILE A 89 12.17 3.63 -13.93
CA ILE A 89 13.48 3.96 -13.35
C ILE A 89 14.29 2.69 -13.04
N VAL A 90 13.64 1.67 -12.49
CA VAL A 90 14.32 0.44 -12.07
C VAL A 90 14.61 -0.46 -13.28
N THR A 91 13.67 -0.60 -14.20
CA THR A 91 13.84 -1.45 -15.39
C THR A 91 14.79 -0.86 -16.43
N GLU A 92 14.80 0.46 -16.61
CA GLU A 92 15.77 1.17 -17.47
C GLU A 92 17.21 1.02 -16.96
N ALA A 93 17.40 0.84 -15.65
CA ALA A 93 18.69 0.49 -15.05
C ALA A 93 19.10 -0.98 -15.27
N GLY A 94 18.31 -1.76 -16.02
CA GLY A 94 18.59 -3.17 -16.33
C GLY A 94 18.10 -4.16 -15.27
N CYS A 95 17.35 -3.71 -14.27
CA CYS A 95 16.79 -4.58 -13.24
C CYS A 95 15.60 -5.38 -13.81
N GLN A 96 15.72 -6.70 -13.84
CA GLN A 96 14.61 -7.57 -14.23
C GLN A 96 13.65 -7.73 -13.05
N LEU A 97 12.48 -7.10 -13.18
CA LEU A 97 11.41 -7.19 -12.18
C LEU A 97 10.50 -8.38 -12.48
N GLU A 98 10.27 -9.20 -11.45
CA GLU A 98 9.30 -10.29 -11.49
C GLU A 98 8.12 -9.99 -10.56
N ALA A 99 7.54 -8.79 -10.71
CA ALA A 99 6.44 -8.36 -9.87
C ALA A 99 5.23 -9.30 -10.03
N ARG A 100 4.67 -9.79 -8.91
CA ARG A 100 3.45 -10.62 -8.95
C ARG A 100 2.21 -9.85 -9.38
N TYR A 101 2.23 -8.53 -9.18
CA TYR A 101 1.09 -7.66 -9.43
C TYR A 101 1.50 -6.52 -10.36
N THR A 102 0.94 -6.53 -11.56
CA THR A 102 1.12 -5.44 -12.53
C THR A 102 0.24 -4.23 -12.21
N VAL A 103 -0.88 -4.43 -11.50
CA VAL A 103 -1.82 -3.35 -11.12
C VAL A 103 -2.36 -3.55 -9.69
N PRO A 104 -1.52 -3.51 -8.63
CA PRO A 104 -2.03 -3.65 -7.28
C PRO A 104 -2.81 -2.40 -6.87
N SER A 105 -3.91 -2.61 -6.13
CA SER A 105 -4.64 -1.54 -5.47
C SER A 105 -3.73 -0.81 -4.47
N ALA A 106 -3.95 0.49 -4.30
CA ALA A 106 -3.30 1.25 -3.23
C ALA A 106 -3.87 0.79 -1.88
N HIS A 107 -3.18 -0.09 -1.18
CA HIS A 107 -3.68 -0.64 0.08
C HIS A 107 -2.59 -0.89 1.13
N VAL A 108 -3.03 -0.91 2.38
CA VAL A 108 -2.24 -1.37 3.53
C VAL A 108 -2.91 -2.61 4.08
N THR A 109 -2.19 -3.74 4.13
CA THR A 109 -2.67 -4.92 4.84
C THR A 109 -2.77 -4.61 6.33
N ILE A 110 -3.96 -4.74 6.91
CA ILE A 110 -4.22 -4.55 8.35
C ILE A 110 -3.96 -5.87 9.09
N ALA A 111 -4.49 -6.98 8.55
CA ALA A 111 -4.39 -8.28 9.18
C ALA A 111 -4.42 -9.41 8.13
N ARG A 112 -3.91 -10.58 8.51
CA ARG A 112 -3.99 -11.81 7.71
C ARG A 112 -4.69 -12.91 8.48
N PHE A 113 -5.55 -13.65 7.79
CA PHE A 113 -6.18 -14.83 8.36
C PHE A 113 -5.19 -15.98 8.37
N VAL A 114 -4.80 -16.42 9.57
CA VAL A 114 -4.00 -17.65 9.75
C VAL A 114 -4.86 -18.90 9.87
N ARG A 115 -6.14 -18.71 10.21
CA ARG A 115 -7.19 -19.72 10.30
C ARG A 115 -8.52 -19.07 9.91
N PRO A 116 -9.52 -19.85 9.49
CA PRO A 116 -10.87 -19.35 9.30
C PRO A 116 -11.41 -18.66 10.55
N VAL A 117 -12.18 -17.59 10.38
CA VAL A 117 -12.85 -16.90 11.48
C VAL A 117 -13.88 -17.83 12.11
N GLY A 118 -13.90 -17.94 13.44
CA GLY A 118 -14.78 -18.89 14.15
C GLY A 118 -14.25 -20.34 14.18
N TRP A 119 -13.00 -20.57 13.76
CA TRP A 119 -12.41 -21.92 13.72
C TRP A 119 -12.52 -22.68 15.05
N SER A 120 -12.29 -22.01 16.18
CA SER A 120 -12.36 -22.60 17.52
C SER A 120 -13.76 -23.16 17.83
N GLU A 121 -14.80 -22.48 17.37
CA GLU A 121 -16.20 -22.88 17.54
C GLU A 121 -16.58 -24.05 16.61
N ARG A 122 -15.96 -24.13 15.42
CA ARG A 122 -16.11 -25.26 14.51
C ARG A 122 -15.56 -26.56 15.11
N GLU A 123 -14.39 -26.50 15.75
CA GLU A 123 -13.79 -27.66 16.44
C GLU A 123 -14.67 -28.18 17.57
N SER A 124 -15.50 -27.31 18.16
CA SER A 124 -16.46 -27.65 19.21
C SER A 124 -17.81 -28.17 18.69
N GLY A 125 -17.95 -28.40 17.38
CA GLY A 125 -19.20 -28.86 16.74
C GLY A 125 -20.25 -27.78 16.51
N GLY A 126 -19.96 -26.51 16.80
CA GLY A 126 -20.88 -25.37 16.70
C GLY A 126 -20.90 -24.74 15.30
N SER A 127 -21.40 -25.45 14.29
CA SER A 127 -21.55 -24.94 12.90
C SER A 127 -22.23 -23.56 12.85
N ASP A 128 -23.28 -23.35 13.63
CA ASP A 128 -24.05 -22.11 13.62
C ASP A 128 -23.27 -20.95 14.25
N LEU A 129 -22.44 -21.24 15.27
CA LEU A 129 -21.57 -20.26 15.91
C LEU A 129 -20.43 -19.82 14.97
N PHE A 130 -19.87 -20.74 14.19
CA PHE A 130 -18.88 -20.43 13.15
C PHE A 130 -19.42 -19.39 12.16
N HIS A 131 -20.61 -19.63 11.60
CA HIS A 131 -21.24 -18.72 10.64
C HIS A 131 -21.58 -17.37 11.29
N LYS A 132 -22.05 -17.39 12.54
CA LYS A 132 -22.36 -16.17 13.29
C LYS A 132 -21.12 -15.27 13.46
N ARG A 133 -19.95 -15.83 13.79
CA ARG A 133 -18.70 -15.06 13.92
C ARG A 133 -18.26 -14.42 12.61
N ALA A 134 -18.37 -15.16 11.51
CA ALA A 134 -18.07 -14.61 10.18
C ALA A 134 -19.04 -13.47 9.82
N GLN A 135 -20.34 -13.64 10.11
CA GLN A 135 -21.35 -12.59 9.89
C GLN A 135 -21.10 -11.35 10.75
N GLU A 136 -20.75 -11.51 12.03
CA GLU A 136 -20.40 -10.41 12.94
C GLU A 136 -19.20 -9.61 12.41
N LEU A 137 -18.17 -10.29 11.90
CA LEU A 137 -17.02 -9.64 11.29
C LEU A 137 -17.42 -8.83 10.05
N VAL A 138 -18.17 -9.44 9.12
CA VAL A 138 -18.63 -8.76 7.89
C VAL A 138 -19.51 -7.56 8.24
N ALA A 139 -20.44 -7.70 9.18
CA ALA A 139 -21.29 -6.60 9.62
C ALA A 139 -20.47 -5.45 10.24
N THR A 140 -19.45 -5.76 11.02
CA THR A 140 -18.53 -4.76 11.60
C THR A 140 -17.76 -4.02 10.50
N ILE A 141 -17.27 -4.74 9.49
CA ILE A 141 -16.56 -4.13 8.35
C ILE A 141 -17.49 -3.21 7.56
N GLU A 142 -18.73 -3.62 7.29
CA GLU A 142 -19.69 -2.79 6.56
C GLU A 142 -20.10 -1.55 7.34
N ASP A 143 -20.31 -1.66 8.64
CA ASP A 143 -20.58 -0.52 9.52
C ASP A 143 -19.41 0.49 9.55
N ILE A 144 -18.15 0.00 9.60
CA ILE A 144 -16.97 0.86 9.42
C ILE A 144 -16.97 1.51 8.03
N ASN A 145 -17.24 0.76 6.97
CA ASN A 145 -17.22 1.27 5.60
C ASN A 145 -18.35 2.25 5.30
N GLN A 146 -19.51 2.12 5.95
CA GLN A 146 -20.58 3.11 5.88
C GLN A 146 -20.10 4.47 6.40
N GLU A 147 -19.39 4.46 7.53
CA GLU A 147 -18.81 5.67 8.08
C GLU A 147 -17.73 6.24 7.17
N LEU A 148 -16.76 5.43 6.72
CA LEU A 148 -15.66 5.88 5.86
C LEU A 148 -16.12 6.48 4.52
N ARG A 149 -17.26 6.00 3.98
CA ARG A 149 -17.88 6.54 2.76
C ARG A 149 -18.66 7.83 2.99
N SER A 150 -18.98 8.16 4.23
CA SER A 150 -19.75 9.36 4.59
C SER A 150 -18.87 10.60 4.71
N ASP A 151 -19.49 11.78 4.62
CA ASP A 151 -18.84 13.07 4.87
C ASP A 151 -18.78 13.43 6.37
N HIS A 152 -19.16 12.52 7.27
CA HIS A 152 -19.20 12.78 8.71
C HIS A 152 -18.77 11.55 9.51
N TRP A 153 -17.48 11.51 9.91
CA TRP A 153 -16.95 10.39 10.69
C TRP A 153 -17.09 10.66 12.18
N LYS A 154 -17.79 9.77 12.87
CA LYS A 154 -17.99 9.83 14.33
C LYS A 154 -16.82 9.20 15.09
N ARG A 155 -16.32 8.05 14.63
CA ARG A 155 -15.23 7.27 15.22
C ARG A 155 -13.86 7.80 14.81
N PHE A 156 -13.73 8.30 13.58
CA PHE A 156 -12.43 8.66 13.00
C PHE A 156 -12.17 10.19 12.97
N GLY A 157 -13.18 11.01 13.24
CA GLY A 157 -13.08 12.46 13.32
C GLY A 157 -13.31 13.15 11.97
N ASP A 158 -12.38 13.98 11.53
CA ASP A 158 -12.51 14.69 10.24
C ASP A 158 -12.22 13.74 9.05
N PRO A 159 -13.11 13.62 8.04
CA PRO A 159 -12.87 12.82 6.85
C PRO A 159 -11.61 13.18 6.04
N SER A 160 -11.10 14.41 6.17
CA SER A 160 -9.80 14.80 5.60
C SER A 160 -8.64 13.97 6.14
N ARG A 161 -8.78 13.35 7.33
CA ARG A 161 -7.82 12.38 7.87
C ARG A 161 -7.77 11.07 7.06
N GLY A 162 -8.75 10.84 6.21
CA GLY A 162 -8.77 9.74 5.23
C GLY A 162 -7.90 9.98 4.00
N GLU A 163 -7.39 11.20 3.83
CA GLU A 163 -6.46 11.52 2.78
C GLU A 163 -5.03 11.17 3.20
N TRP A 164 -4.31 10.52 2.29
CA TRP A 164 -2.90 10.21 2.46
C TRP A 164 -2.10 10.73 1.27
N VAL A 165 -1.19 11.67 1.54
CA VAL A 165 -0.16 12.08 0.59
C VAL A 165 1.06 11.17 0.74
N VAL A 166 1.37 10.42 -0.31
CA VAL A 166 2.49 9.46 -0.30
C VAL A 166 3.81 10.22 -0.19
N GLY A 167 4.64 9.84 0.79
CA GLY A 167 5.94 10.47 1.02
C GLY A 167 5.95 11.63 2.00
N GLN A 168 4.80 12.07 2.53
CA GLN A 168 4.73 13.28 3.37
C GLN A 168 5.53 13.16 4.67
N GLU A 169 5.24 12.18 5.52
CA GLU A 169 5.96 12.00 6.79
C GLU A 169 7.38 11.42 6.58
N LYS A 170 7.48 10.45 5.66
CA LYS A 170 8.69 9.70 5.33
C LYS A 170 8.63 9.37 3.85
N GLY A 171 9.76 9.47 3.15
CA GLY A 171 9.86 9.11 1.74
C GLY A 171 9.66 7.62 1.51
N LEU A 172 9.93 7.15 0.29
CA LEU A 172 9.83 5.73 -0.02
C LEU A 172 10.93 4.96 0.74
N GLU A 173 10.65 3.69 1.01
CA GLU A 173 11.54 2.82 1.76
C GLU A 173 11.87 1.59 0.92
N LEU A 174 13.16 1.37 0.68
CA LEU A 174 13.64 0.15 0.07
C LEU A 174 13.84 -0.89 1.18
N MET A 175 13.08 -1.97 1.10
CA MET A 175 13.15 -3.07 2.05
C MET A 175 13.50 -4.38 1.34
N LYS A 176 14.18 -5.27 2.04
CA LYS A 176 14.42 -6.65 1.61
C LYS A 176 13.97 -7.67 2.65
N GLY A 177 13.89 -8.94 2.24
CA GLY A 177 13.56 -10.05 3.12
C GLY A 177 12.06 -10.36 3.18
N ARG A 178 11.56 -10.77 4.36
CA ARG A 178 10.21 -11.34 4.51
C ARG A 178 9.12 -10.26 4.48
N SER A 179 8.69 -9.89 3.27
CA SER A 179 7.68 -8.84 3.04
C SER A 179 6.28 -9.19 3.56
N TRP A 180 5.83 -10.44 3.39
CA TRP A 180 4.44 -10.84 3.64
C TRP A 180 3.97 -10.73 5.10
N TYR A 181 4.90 -10.83 6.05
CA TYR A 181 4.63 -10.81 7.49
C TYR A 181 5.33 -9.64 8.21
N GLY A 182 5.78 -8.62 7.47
CA GLY A 182 6.35 -7.41 8.05
C GLY A 182 7.69 -7.58 8.79
N LYS A 183 8.48 -8.61 8.43
CA LYS A 183 9.79 -8.89 9.03
C LYS A 183 10.95 -8.62 8.05
N GLY A 184 10.75 -7.66 7.16
CA GLY A 184 11.80 -7.20 6.24
C GLY A 184 12.80 -6.29 6.94
N GLU A 185 13.98 -6.17 6.34
CA GLU A 185 15.02 -5.23 6.73
C GLU A 185 14.91 -3.97 5.87
N SER A 186 14.98 -2.79 6.51
CA SER A 186 15.08 -1.51 5.80
C SER A 186 16.52 -1.29 5.34
N ILE A 187 16.73 -1.14 4.03
CA ILE A 187 18.04 -0.84 3.44
C ILE A 187 18.27 0.68 3.44
N ILE A 188 17.26 1.43 2.97
CA ILE A 188 17.33 2.88 2.84
C ILE A 188 15.93 3.48 2.88
N ILE A 189 15.86 4.67 3.46
CA ILE A 189 14.64 5.44 3.69
C ILE A 189 14.84 6.82 3.08
N GLY A 190 13.85 7.26 2.30
CA GLY A 190 13.78 8.62 1.77
C GLY A 190 13.29 9.64 2.78
N LYS A 191 13.50 10.91 2.46
CA LYS A 191 13.05 12.06 3.25
C LYS A 191 11.58 12.33 3.03
N GLY A 192 10.90 12.69 4.12
CA GLY A 192 9.57 13.29 4.05
C GLY A 192 9.63 14.74 3.57
N PHE A 193 8.46 15.34 3.42
CA PHE A 193 8.29 16.76 3.10
C PHE A 193 7.18 17.38 3.95
N GLN A 194 7.31 18.68 4.20
CA GLN A 194 6.26 19.48 4.84
C GLN A 194 5.35 20.12 3.78
#